data_AF-A0A136N314-F1
#
_entry.id   AF-A0A136N314-F1
#
_cell.length_a   1.000
_cell.length_b   1.000
_cell.length_c   1.000
_cell.angle_alpha   90.00
_cell.angle_beta   90.00
_cell.angle_gamma   90.00
#
_symmetry.space_group_name_H-M   'P 1'
#
loop_
_entity.id
_entity.type
_entity.pdbx_description
1 polymer ?
#
loop_
_entity_poly.entity_id
_entity_poly.type
_entity_poly.pdbx_seq_one_letter_code
_entity_poly.pdbx_strand_id
1 'polypeptide(L)' 'MRRCFLVCYDIRDPKRLRRVHKVLKGYGEAWQFSVFFCVLKDIDRVRLQTDLEEQMNQKERPGDDSGPWP' A
#
# COMPACT_ATOMS: atom_id res chain seq x y z
N MET A 1 6.13 2.80 -21.89
CA MET A 1 6.85 3.98 -21.37
C MET A 1 6.88 3.89 -19.83
N ARG A 2 7.84 4.53 -19.15
CA ARG A 2 7.81 4.60 -17.67
C ARG A 2 7.10 5.88 -17.23
N ARG A 3 6.31 5.79 -16.16
CA ARG A 3 5.58 6.91 -15.55
C ARG A 3 5.90 7.01 -14.07
N CYS A 4 5.89 8.22 -13.54
CA CYS A 4 6.05 8.48 -12.12
C CYS A 4 4.69 8.37 -11.43
N PHE A 5 4.65 7.68 -10.28
CA PHE A 5 3.48 7.51 -9.45
C PHE A 5 3.83 7.85 -8.01
N LEU A 6 2.92 8.55 -7.34
CA LEU A 6 2.89 8.63 -5.89
C LEU A 6 1.86 7.61 -5.38
N VAL A 7 2.29 6.74 -4.48
CA VAL A 7 1.46 5.70 -3.88
C VAL A 7 1.28 6.05 -2.41
N CYS A 8 0.04 6.38 -2.04
CA CYS A 8 -0.35 6.71 -0.68
C CYS A 8 -1.19 5.58 -0.09
N TYR A 9 -1.00 5.25 1.18
CA TYR A 9 -1.79 4.25 1.87
C TYR A 9 -2.15 4.68 3.29
N ASP A 10 -3.33 4.27 3.77
CA ASP A 10 -3.77 4.45 5.15
C ASP A 10 -4.14 3.09 5.74
N ILE A 11 -3.33 2.59 6.66
CA ILE A 11 -3.41 1.24 7.20
C ILE A 11 -3.26 1.29 8.71
N ARG A 12 -4.32 0.92 9.43
CA ARG A 12 -4.34 0.89 10.90
C ARG A 12 -3.60 -0.31 11.49
N ASP A 13 -3.69 -1.49 10.86
CA ASP A 13 -3.05 -2.70 11.36
C ASP A 13 -1.52 -2.69 11.17
N PRO A 14 -0.73 -2.74 12.25
CA PRO A 14 0.72 -2.70 12.14
C PRO A 14 1.31 -3.89 11.36
N LYS A 15 0.65 -5.06 11.34
CA LYS A 15 1.15 -6.23 10.60
C LYS A 15 0.95 -6.04 9.10
N ARG A 16 -0.23 -5.57 8.67
CA ARG A 16 -0.56 -5.22 7.29
C ARG A 16 0.30 -4.05 6.80
N LEU A 17 0.50 -3.03 7.62
CA LEU A 17 1.37 -1.90 7.32
C LEU A 17 2.78 -2.36 6.95
N ARG A 18 3.40 -3.23 7.77
CA ARG A 18 4.74 -3.78 7.49
C ARG A 18 4.77 -4.59 6.19
N ARG A 19 3.72 -5.35 5.89
CA ARG A 19 3.60 -6.14 4.65
C ARG A 19 3.51 -5.24 3.42
N VAL A 20 2.61 -4.26 3.43
CA VAL A 20 2.44 -3.28 2.34
C VAL A 20 3.72 -2.46 2.14
N HIS A 21 4.35 -1.99 3.23
CA HIS A 21 5.61 -1.25 3.14
C HIS A 21 6.73 -2.10 2.55
N LYS A 22 6.79 -3.40 2.86
CA LYS A 22 7.76 -4.33 2.25
C LYS A 22 7.51 -4.54 0.76
N VAL A 23 6.24 -4.64 0.34
CA VAL A 23 5.87 -4.73 -1.08
C VAL A 23 6.32 -3.46 -1.81
N LEU A 24 5.96 -2.28 -1.31
CA LEU A 24 6.26 -0.99 -1.97
C LEU A 24 7.76 -0.71 -2.11
N LYS A 25 8.59 -1.17 -1.16
CA LYS A 25 10.06 -1.12 -1.27
C LYS A 25 10.62 -1.87 -2.48
N GLY A 26 9.89 -2.85 -3.02
CA GLY A 26 10.26 -3.55 -4.26
C GLY A 26 9.97 -2.74 -5.54
N TYR A 27 9.12 -1.72 -5.45
CA TYR A 27 8.60 -0.96 -6.59
C TYR A 27 9.03 0.52 -6.60
N GLY A 28 9.50 1.06 -5.49
CA GLY A 28 9.96 2.44 -5.39
C GLY A 28 10.54 2.78 -4.03
N GLU A 29 10.65 4.09 -3.77
CA GLU A 29 11.32 4.63 -2.60
C GLU A 29 10.31 5.29 -1.65
N ALA A 30 10.52 5.12 -0.35
CA ALA A 30 9.71 5.77 0.66
C ALA A 30 10.02 7.27 0.70
N TRP A 31 9.01 8.10 0.45
CA TRP A 31 9.13 9.57 0.51
C TRP A 31 8.67 10.11 1.86
N GLN A 32 7.62 9.52 2.42
CA GLN A 32 7.10 9.78 3.76
C GLN A 32 6.64 8.45 4.38
N PHE A 33 6.25 8.45 5.65
CA PHE A 33 5.78 7.24 6.35
C PHE A 33 4.71 6.44 5.59
N SER A 34 3.76 7.14 4.97
CA SER A 34 2.62 6.58 4.24
C SER A 34 2.61 6.89 2.74
N VAL A 35 3.75 7.32 2.19
CA VAL A 35 3.87 7.78 0.79
C VAL A 35 5.13 7.22 0.15
N PHE A 36 4.96 6.56 -1.00
CA PHE A 36 6.04 6.07 -1.85
C PHE A 36 6.06 6.77 -3.20
N PHE A 37 7.26 6.97 -3.74
CA PHE A 37 7.48 7.43 -5.09
C PHE A 37 7.97 6.26 -5.95
N CYS A 38 7.24 5.93 -7.02
CA CYS A 38 7.50 4.79 -7.88
C CYS A 38 7.64 5.22 -9.35
N VAL A 39 8.62 4.65 -10.07
CA VAL A 39 8.77 4.87 -11.51
C VAL A 39 8.49 3.55 -12.23
N LEU A 40 7.26 3.39 -12.73
CA LEU A 40 6.72 2.11 -13.16
C LEU A 40 6.47 2.07 -14.67
N LYS A 41 6.67 0.90 -15.29
CA LYS A 41 6.03 0.58 -16.57
C LYS A 41 4.57 0.19 -16.33
N ASP A 42 3.77 0.14 -17.38
CA ASP A 42 2.35 -0.23 -17.26
C ASP A 42 2.16 -1.63 -16.65
N ILE A 43 3.03 -2.60 -17.00
CA ILE A 43 2.99 -3.94 -16.41
C ILE A 43 3.39 -3.96 -14.93
N ASP A 44 4.37 -3.15 -14.53
CA ASP A 44 4.82 -3.08 -13.14
C ASP A 44 3.76 -2.41 -12.26
N ARG A 45 3.00 -1.46 -12.82
CA ARG A 45 1.82 -0.88 -12.15
C ARG A 45 0.75 -1.93 -11.89
N VAL A 46 0.44 -2.79 -12.87
CA VAL A 46 -0.55 -3.86 -12.69
C VAL A 46 -0.09 -4.84 -11.61
N ARG A 47 1.19 -5.26 -11.65
CA ARG A 47 1.77 -6.15 -10.63
C ARG A 47 1.74 -5.54 -9.23
N LEU A 48 2.16 -4.28 -9.10
CA LEU A 48 2.09 -3.56 -7.84
C LEU A 48 0.65 -3.54 -7.29
N GLN A 49 -0.33 -3.27 -8.14
CA GLN A 49 -1.73 -3.26 -7.74
C GLN A 49 -2.19 -4.64 -7.23
N THR A 50 -1.88 -5.71 -7.97
CA THR A 50 -2.22 -7.08 -7.55
C THR A 50 -1.56 -7.46 -6.22
N ASP A 51 -0.26 -7.18 -6.05
CA ASP A 51 0.46 -7.49 -4.81
C ASP A 51 -0.13 -6.75 -3.60
N LEU A 52 -0.52 -5.48 -3.80
CA LEU A 52 -1.18 -4.68 -2.76
C LEU A 52 -2.57 -5.23 -2.43
N GLU A 53 -3.37 -5.59 -3.43
CA GLU A 53 -4.70 -6.19 -3.25
C GLU A 53 -4.62 -7.50 -2.45
N GLU A 54 -3.60 -8.33 -2.66
CA GLU A 54 -3.36 -9.54 -1.87
C GLU A 54 -3.05 -9.26 -0.40
N GLN A 55 -2.33 -8.17 -0.10
CA GLN A 55 -2.08 -7.77 1.29
C GLN A 55 -3.32 -7.16 1.95
N MET A 56 -4.18 -6.50 1.17
CA MET A 56 -5.41 -5.87 1.67
C MET A 56 -6.57 -6.86 1.84
N ASN A 57 -6.68 -7.88 0.98
CA ASN A 57 -7.74 -8.89 1.04
C ASN A 57 -7.51 -9.99 2.09
N GLN A 58 -6.34 -10.00 2.76
CA GLN A 58 -6.15 -10.81 3.96
C GLN A 58 -7.14 -10.33 5.02
N LYS A 59 -8.24 -11.06 5.12
CA LYS A 59 -9.42 -10.83 5.97
C LYS A 59 -8.97 -10.47 7.38
N GLU A 60 -8.89 -9.17 7.68
CA GLU A 60 -8.97 -8.74 9.06
C GLU A 60 -10.41 -8.94 9.50
N ARG A 61 -10.59 -9.57 10.66
CA ARG A 61 -11.88 -9.47 11.33
C ARG A 61 -12.15 -7.98 11.52
N PRO A 62 -13.36 -7.48 11.20
CA PRO A 62 -13.73 -6.12 11.53
C PRO A 62 -13.75 -6.03 13.06
N GLY A 63 -12.61 -5.61 13.63
CA GLY A 63 -12.49 -5.20 15.01
C GLY A 63 -12.92 -3.74 15.05
N ASP A 64 -14.19 -3.55 15.34
CA ASP A 64 -14.75 -2.43 16.08
C ASP A 64 -13.98 -1.10 16.01
N ASP A 65 -14.31 -0.29 15.00
CA ASP A 65 -14.13 1.15 15.07
C ASP A 65 -15.51 1.80 14.93
N SER A 66 -16.44 1.41 15.81
CA SER A 66 -17.69 2.12 16.05
C SER A 66 -17.52 3.18 17.15
N GLY A 67 -16.45 3.98 17.05
CA GLY A 67 -16.33 5.23 17.80
C GLY A 67 -16.80 6.39 16.93
N PRO A 68 -17.71 7.27 17.39
CA PRO A 68 -18.07 8.45 16.60
C PRO A 68 -16.85 9.35 16.44
N TRP A 69 -16.55 9.73 15.19
CA TRP A 69 -15.61 10.80 14.86
C TRP A 69 -16.09 12.09 15.57
N PRO A 70 -15.24 12.81 16.33
CA PRO A 70 -15.45 14.24 16.57
C PRO A 70 -15.47 15.06 15.27
#